data_AF-A0A015JQH8-F1
#
_entry.id   AF-A0A015JQH8-F1
#
_cell.length_a   1.000
_cell.length_b   1.000
_cell.length_c   1.000
_cell.angle_alpha   90.00
_cell.angle_beta   90.00
_cell.angle_gamma   90.00
#
_symmetry.space_group_name_H-M   'P 1'
#
loop_
_entity.id
_entity.type
_entity.pdbx_description
1 polymer ?
#
loop_
_entity_poly.entity_id
_entity_poly.type
_entity_poly.pdbx_seq_one_letter_code
_entity_poly.pdbx_strand_id
1 'polypeptide(L)'
;MVNNNKRFVDYITKSIARFSIPSRPQFNDNPATTTEDNKKSAEIGRDCPYFCDFLSLSSYLLQHNRTNRTASYANLILLTLVILVEDASFNEIICEDERQFVVRLCRQRPPLLQNAKFPRPLVGVILDVVIGFINHNLRRKLQTDLYSMALGVIHRTMSYLKRNRVRLPYHWAELWHSLIGLLKFILSNIEHFQQDRASIQLVMITFFMKS
;
A
#
# COMPACT_ATOMS: atom_id res chain seq x y z
N MET A 1 -15.56 19.28 10.32
CA MET A 1 -15.18 17.95 9.78
C MET A 1 -13.67 17.73 9.71
N VAL A 2 -12.85 18.72 9.33
CA VAL A 2 -11.35 18.60 9.25
C VAL A 2 -10.68 18.10 10.54
N ASN A 3 -11.23 18.45 11.71
CA ASN A 3 -10.64 18.12 13.01
C ASN A 3 -10.70 16.62 13.40
N ASN A 4 -11.69 15.88 12.91
CA ASN A 4 -11.86 14.46 13.26
C ASN A 4 -10.88 13.57 12.48
N ASN A 5 -10.68 13.88 11.19
CA ASN A 5 -9.73 13.15 10.35
C ASN A 5 -8.30 13.31 10.90
N LYS A 6 -7.92 14.53 11.30
CA LYS A 6 -6.61 14.77 11.90
C LYS A 6 -6.37 13.95 13.17
N ARG A 7 -7.35 13.91 14.09
CA ARG A 7 -7.26 13.08 15.31
C ARG A 7 -7.15 11.58 15.01
N PHE A 8 -7.90 11.10 14.02
CA PHE A 8 -7.83 9.71 13.58
C PHE A 8 -6.44 9.38 13.01
N VAL A 9 -5.92 10.22 12.11
CA VAL A 9 -4.58 10.04 11.55
C VAL A 9 -3.53 10.09 12.65
N ASP A 10 -3.57 11.09 13.53
CA ASP A 10 -2.65 11.22 14.66
C ASP A 10 -2.64 9.97 15.54
N TYR A 11 -3.81 9.35 15.77
CA TYR A 11 -3.90 8.11 16.55
C TYR A 11 -3.21 6.95 15.84
N ILE A 12 -3.45 6.78 14.54
CA ILE A 12 -2.81 5.71 13.74
C ILE A 12 -1.29 5.93 13.67
N THR A 13 -0.85 7.16 13.39
CA THR A 13 0.55 7.59 13.36
C THR A 13 1.23 7.26 14.70
N LYS A 14 0.63 7.67 15.84
CA LYS A 14 1.14 7.33 17.18
C LYS A 14 1.13 5.83 17.45
N SER A 15 0.11 5.11 17.00
CA SER A 15 0.05 3.66 17.17
C SER A 15 1.19 2.97 16.44
N ILE A 16 1.52 3.38 15.21
CA ILE A 16 2.65 2.83 14.45
C ILE A 16 3.98 3.21 15.11
N ALA A 17 4.09 4.45 15.61
CA ALA A 17 5.27 4.94 16.30
C ALA A 17 5.66 4.09 17.53
N ARG A 18 4.66 3.57 18.27
CA ARG A 18 4.87 2.77 19.49
C ARG A 18 5.56 1.43 19.25
N PHE A 19 5.52 0.89 18.05
CA PHE A 19 6.08 -0.44 17.73
C PHE A 19 7.57 -0.38 17.30
N SER A 20 8.22 0.78 17.36
CA SER A 20 9.69 0.86 17.49
C SER A 20 9.99 0.89 18.99
N ILE A 21 10.62 -0.11 19.61
CA ILE A 21 12.04 -0.50 19.52
C ILE A 21 12.19 -1.82 20.30
N PRO A 22 12.87 -2.87 19.80
CA PRO A 22 13.75 -3.68 20.64
C PRO A 22 15.15 -3.07 20.55
N SER A 23 15.68 -2.62 21.68
CA SER A 23 17.05 -2.16 21.79
C SER A 23 17.96 -3.22 21.17
N ARG A 24 18.85 -2.78 20.29
CA ARG A 24 19.98 -3.58 19.79
C ARG A 24 20.53 -4.42 20.95
N PRO A 25 20.59 -5.76 20.85
CA PRO A 25 21.29 -6.53 21.87
C PRO A 25 22.72 -6.00 21.90
N GLN A 26 23.14 -5.50 23.06
CA GLN A 26 24.54 -5.16 23.28
C GLN A 26 25.36 -6.40 22.93
N PHE A 27 26.30 -6.22 22.01
CA PHE A 27 27.22 -7.24 21.56
C PHE A 27 28.06 -7.63 22.77
N ASN A 28 27.68 -8.70 23.47
CA ASN A 28 28.50 -9.28 24.52
C ASN A 28 29.39 -10.31 23.85
N ASP A 29 30.64 -9.92 23.60
CA ASP A 29 31.70 -10.81 23.16
C ASP A 29 31.91 -11.90 24.23
N ASN A 30 31.43 -13.11 23.96
CA ASN A 30 31.90 -14.33 24.62
C ASN A 30 31.68 -15.52 23.67
N PRO A 31 32.74 -16.22 23.23
CA PRO A 31 32.57 -17.42 22.42
C PRO A 31 32.37 -18.64 23.34
N ALA A 32 31.32 -19.43 23.11
CA ALA A 32 31.42 -20.88 22.85
C ALA A 32 30.09 -21.63 23.10
N THR A 33 29.76 -22.47 22.12
CA THR A 33 29.01 -23.75 22.19
C THR A 33 27.47 -23.74 22.13
N THR A 34 26.99 -23.89 20.88
CA THR A 34 25.94 -24.80 20.38
C THR A 34 25.12 -25.61 21.41
N THR A 35 23.78 -25.58 21.27
CA THR A 35 22.88 -26.73 20.95
C THR A 35 21.42 -26.47 21.45
N GLU A 36 20.64 -25.55 20.87
CA GLU A 36 19.16 -25.46 21.11
C GLU A 36 18.34 -24.91 19.92
N ASP A 37 18.80 -25.09 18.67
CA ASP A 37 18.28 -24.33 17.52
C ASP A 37 16.96 -24.81 16.87
N ASN A 38 16.29 -25.85 17.41
CA ASN A 38 15.11 -26.43 16.73
C ASN A 38 13.76 -26.26 17.45
N LYS A 39 13.64 -25.34 18.42
CA LYS A 39 12.33 -25.04 19.05
C LYS A 39 12.02 -23.56 19.25
N LYS A 40 12.81 -22.64 18.69
CA LYS A 40 12.61 -21.18 18.76
C LYS A 40 12.14 -20.53 17.45
N SER A 41 11.70 -21.33 16.47
CA SER A 41 11.28 -20.83 15.16
C SER A 41 9.80 -20.41 15.08
N ALA A 42 9.05 -20.53 16.18
CA ALA A 42 7.60 -20.29 16.22
C ALA A 42 7.14 -19.18 17.18
N GLU A 43 8.04 -18.57 17.96
CA GLU A 43 7.70 -17.55 18.97
C GLU A 43 8.52 -16.26 18.82
N ILE A 44 8.85 -15.86 17.58
CA ILE A 44 9.05 -14.44 17.33
C ILE A 44 7.66 -13.85 17.11
N GLY A 45 6.97 -13.59 18.22
CA GLY A 45 5.86 -12.65 18.27
C GLY A 45 6.38 -11.31 17.78
N ARG A 46 6.33 -11.12 16.45
CA ARG A 46 6.55 -9.83 15.80
C ARG A 46 5.36 -8.99 16.18
N ASP A 47 5.53 -8.12 17.15
CA ASP A 47 4.58 -7.05 17.45
C ASP A 47 4.48 -6.14 16.21
N CYS A 48 3.68 -6.54 15.24
CA CYS A 48 3.33 -5.74 14.08
C CYS A 48 2.23 -4.76 14.50
N PRO A 49 2.32 -3.48 14.10
CA PRO A 49 1.22 -2.55 14.30
C PRO A 49 -0.08 -3.13 13.76
N TYR A 50 -1.22 -2.85 14.42
CA TYR A 50 -2.56 -3.22 13.90
C TYR A 50 -2.81 -2.72 12.47
N PHE A 51 -2.07 -1.70 12.05
CA PHE A 51 -2.06 -1.22 10.68
C PHE A 51 -1.58 -2.27 9.66
N CYS A 52 -0.65 -3.16 10.02
CA CYS A 52 -0.20 -4.27 9.17
C CYS A 52 -1.34 -5.27 8.89
N ASP A 53 -2.17 -5.57 9.88
CA ASP A 53 -3.35 -6.43 9.71
C ASP A 53 -4.40 -5.73 8.84
N PHE A 54 -4.59 -4.42 9.04
CA PHE A 54 -5.43 -3.61 8.17
C PHE A 54 -4.95 -3.64 6.72
N LEU A 55 -3.64 -3.54 6.46
CA LEU A 55 -3.08 -3.63 5.10
C LEU A 55 -3.24 -5.05 4.52
N SER A 56 -3.09 -6.09 5.34
CA SER A 56 -3.32 -7.47 4.93
C SER A 56 -4.78 -7.69 4.52
N LEU A 57 -5.73 -7.19 5.32
CA LEU A 57 -7.16 -7.19 5.01
C LEU A 57 -7.48 -6.36 3.76
N SER A 58 -6.87 -5.18 3.63
CA SER A 58 -7.03 -4.28 2.49
C SER A 58 -6.62 -4.97 1.19
N SER A 59 -5.49 -5.67 1.20
CA SER A 59 -5.00 -6.43 0.05
C SER A 59 -6.00 -7.51 -0.40
N TYR A 60 -6.64 -8.19 0.55
CA TYR A 60 -7.63 -9.23 0.28
C TYR A 60 -8.91 -8.65 -0.33
N LEU A 61 -9.49 -7.62 0.31
CA LEU A 61 -10.75 -7.02 -0.10
C LEU A 61 -10.64 -6.30 -1.45
N LEU A 62 -9.54 -5.60 -1.69
CA LEU A 62 -9.30 -4.93 -2.98
C LEU A 62 -9.13 -5.92 -4.14
N GLN A 63 -8.52 -7.09 -3.90
CA GLN A 63 -8.40 -8.14 -4.92
C GLN A 63 -9.75 -8.84 -5.21
N HIS A 64 -10.64 -8.91 -4.21
CA HIS A 64 -11.94 -9.59 -4.28
C HIS A 64 -13.13 -8.64 -4.49
N ASN A 65 -12.92 -7.53 -5.19
CA ASN A 65 -13.97 -6.57 -5.51
C ASN A 65 -14.80 -6.98 -6.75
N ARG A 66 -15.65 -8.02 -6.62
CA ARG A 66 -16.52 -8.49 -7.73
C ARG A 66 -17.99 -8.10 -7.58
N THR A 67 -18.45 -7.91 -6.35
CA THR A 67 -19.85 -7.61 -6.03
C THR A 67 -20.00 -6.13 -5.65
N ASN A 68 -21.23 -5.60 -5.74
CA ASN A 68 -21.51 -4.24 -5.28
C ASN A 68 -21.16 -4.04 -3.79
N ARG A 69 -21.42 -5.06 -2.95
CA ARG A 69 -21.04 -5.03 -1.53
C ARG A 69 -19.53 -4.90 -1.34
N THR A 70 -18.75 -5.73 -2.05
CA THR A 70 -17.28 -5.67 -1.98
C THR A 70 -16.72 -4.36 -2.55
N ALA A 71 -17.43 -3.73 -3.48
CA ALA A 71 -17.06 -2.42 -4.01
C ALA A 71 -17.20 -1.32 -2.95
N SER A 72 -18.25 -1.36 -2.13
CA SER A 72 -18.40 -0.44 -0.99
C SER A 72 -17.26 -0.60 0.03
N TYR A 73 -16.81 -1.83 0.30
CA TYR A 73 -15.65 -2.07 1.16
C TYR A 73 -14.34 -1.56 0.55
N ALA A 74 -14.13 -1.80 -0.75
CA ALA A 74 -12.99 -1.27 -1.48
C ALA A 74 -12.97 0.26 -1.46
N ASN A 75 -14.14 0.90 -1.60
CA ASN A 75 -14.29 2.35 -1.49
C ASN A 75 -13.84 2.84 -0.11
N LEU A 76 -14.33 2.23 0.97
CA LEU A 76 -13.95 2.61 2.33
C LEU A 76 -12.44 2.44 2.58
N ILE A 77 -11.85 1.34 2.11
CA ILE A 77 -10.41 1.09 2.22
C ILE A 77 -9.61 2.17 1.49
N LEU A 78 -9.93 2.43 0.22
CA LEU A 78 -9.22 3.41 -0.59
C LEU A 78 -9.39 4.83 -0.03
N LEU A 79 -10.59 5.19 0.42
CA LEU A 79 -10.84 6.47 1.09
C LEU A 79 -10.02 6.62 2.37
N THR A 80 -9.95 5.57 3.18
CA THR A 80 -9.12 5.55 4.40
C THR A 80 -7.65 5.75 4.06
N LEU A 81 -7.14 5.05 3.03
CA LEU A 81 -5.76 5.21 2.56
C LEU A 81 -5.48 6.61 2.00
N VAL A 82 -6.43 7.21 1.27
CA VAL A 82 -6.33 8.60 0.80
C VAL A 82 -6.21 9.56 1.98
N ILE A 83 -7.06 9.44 3.00
CA ILE A 83 -7.05 10.31 4.18
C ILE A 83 -5.72 10.17 4.94
N LEU A 84 -5.20 8.95 5.08
CA LEU A 84 -3.93 8.72 5.78
C LEU A 84 -2.73 9.30 5.01
N VAL A 85 -2.64 9.03 3.70
CA VAL A 85 -1.53 9.49 2.85
C VAL A 85 -1.59 10.99 2.55
N GLU A 86 -2.71 11.66 2.81
CA GLU A 86 -2.79 13.12 2.70
C GLU A 86 -2.02 13.84 3.83
N ASP A 87 -1.87 13.20 4.99
CA ASP A 87 -1.19 13.80 6.13
C ASP A 87 0.34 13.62 6.06
N ALA A 88 1.08 14.69 6.35
CA ALA A 88 2.54 14.66 6.29
C ALA A 88 3.16 13.83 7.41
N SER A 89 2.62 13.88 8.63
CA SER A 89 3.16 13.16 9.78
C SER A 89 2.98 11.66 9.64
N PHE A 90 1.87 11.21 9.05
CA PHE A 90 1.71 9.80 8.69
C PHE A 90 2.75 9.35 7.67
N ASN A 91 2.95 10.14 6.61
CA ASN A 91 3.92 9.82 5.56
C ASN A 91 5.37 9.73 6.08
N GLU A 92 5.73 10.56 7.06
CA GLU A 92 7.05 10.53 7.71
C GLU A 92 7.31 9.17 8.36
N ILE A 93 6.37 8.67 9.16
CA ILE A 93 6.52 7.40 9.89
C ILE A 93 6.53 6.19 8.95
N ILE A 94 5.68 6.15 7.91
CA ILE A 94 5.63 4.99 7.00
C ILE A 94 6.84 4.89 6.06
N CYS A 95 7.56 6.00 5.87
CA CYS A 95 8.74 6.11 5.01
C CYS A 95 10.04 5.87 5.75
N GLU A 96 10.02 5.75 7.08
CA GLU A 96 11.20 5.56 7.92
C GLU A 96 11.83 4.18 7.65
N ASP A 97 13.10 4.18 7.25
CA ASP A 97 13.80 2.95 6.83
C ASP A 97 14.11 2.01 8.01
N GLU A 98 14.20 2.54 9.23
CA GLU A 98 14.38 1.73 10.44
C GLU A 98 13.13 0.89 10.77
N ARG A 99 11.95 1.27 10.25
CA ARG A 99 10.67 0.61 10.52
C ARG A 99 10.28 -0.32 9.39
N GLN A 100 10.91 -1.49 9.37
CA GLN A 100 10.61 -2.51 8.38
C GLN A 100 9.69 -3.58 8.96
N PHE A 101 8.56 -3.81 8.29
CA PHE A 101 7.56 -4.79 8.70
C PHE A 101 7.39 -5.86 7.65
N VAL A 102 6.96 -7.04 8.10
CA VAL A 102 6.58 -8.14 7.21
C VAL A 102 5.05 -8.21 7.20
N VAL A 103 4.46 -7.70 6.12
CA VAL A 103 3.01 -7.75 5.90
C VAL A 103 2.69 -8.82 4.87
N ARG A 104 1.78 -9.74 5.22
CA ARG A 104 1.33 -10.81 4.33
C ARG A 104 0.22 -10.29 3.42
N LEU A 105 0.58 -9.99 2.18
CA LEU A 105 -0.39 -9.61 1.16
C LEU A 105 -1.15 -10.81 0.59
N CYS A 106 -2.37 -10.57 0.10
CA CYS A 106 -3.18 -11.59 -0.54
C CYS A 106 -2.53 -12.04 -1.87
N ARG A 107 -2.43 -13.37 -2.05
CA ARG A 107 -1.78 -14.03 -3.19
C ARG A 107 -2.71 -15.02 -3.90
N GLN A 108 -4.02 -14.83 -3.78
CA GLN A 108 -5.01 -15.80 -4.26
C GLN A 108 -5.24 -15.74 -5.78
N ARG A 109 -4.78 -14.69 -6.48
CA ARG A 109 -4.83 -14.59 -7.94
C ARG A 109 -3.48 -14.22 -8.52
N PRO A 110 -3.10 -14.80 -9.69
CA PRO A 110 -2.00 -14.30 -10.50
C PRO A 110 -2.44 -13.02 -11.26
N PRO A 111 -1.50 -12.14 -11.67
CA PRO A 111 -0.04 -12.19 -11.45
C PRO A 111 0.35 -11.80 -10.02
N LEU A 112 1.31 -12.53 -9.47
CA LEU A 112 1.83 -12.29 -8.12
C LEU A 112 2.96 -11.26 -8.20
N LEU A 113 2.89 -10.22 -7.38
CA LEU A 113 4.02 -9.32 -7.14
C LEU A 113 5.19 -10.10 -6.52
N GLN A 114 6.42 -9.58 -6.68
CA GLN A 114 7.60 -10.19 -6.07
C GLN A 114 7.37 -10.46 -4.58
N ASN A 115 7.63 -11.70 -4.17
CA ASN A 115 7.35 -12.12 -2.81
C ASN A 115 8.30 -11.41 -1.85
N ALA A 116 7.78 -10.42 -1.13
CA ALA A 116 8.51 -9.77 -0.07
C ALA A 116 8.61 -10.70 1.15
N LYS A 117 9.53 -11.66 1.05
CA LYS A 117 10.03 -12.43 2.19
C LYS A 117 10.79 -11.54 3.17
N PHE A 118 11.18 -10.35 2.72
CA PHE A 118 12.00 -9.40 3.45
C PHE A 118 11.15 -8.32 4.12
N PRO A 119 11.54 -7.88 5.33
CA PRO A 119 11.01 -6.67 5.94
C PRO A 119 11.11 -5.49 4.96
N ARG A 120 10.05 -4.69 4.86
CA ARG A 120 10.04 -3.49 4.02
C ARG A 120 9.28 -2.35 4.68
N PRO A 121 9.58 -1.09 4.33
CA PRO A 121 8.84 0.06 4.83
C PRO A 121 7.34 -0.05 4.50
N LEU A 122 6.49 0.46 5.39
CA LEU A 122 5.02 0.40 5.22
C LEU A 122 4.55 1.11 3.95
N VAL A 123 5.25 2.17 3.54
CA VAL A 123 4.95 2.87 2.29
C VAL A 123 5.04 1.93 1.07
N GLY A 124 6.00 1.01 1.05
CA GLY A 124 6.12 0.00 -0.02
C GLY A 124 4.96 -0.97 0.00
N VAL A 125 4.49 -1.38 1.18
CA VAL A 125 3.31 -2.24 1.33
C VAL A 125 2.04 -1.55 0.85
N ILE A 126 1.85 -0.26 1.16
CA ILE A 126 0.71 0.52 0.66
C ILE A 126 0.72 0.57 -0.87
N LEU A 127 1.89 0.82 -1.48
CA LEU A 127 2.04 0.81 -2.94
C LEU A 127 1.70 -0.57 -3.53
N ASP A 128 2.20 -1.66 -2.94
CA ASP A 128 1.89 -3.02 -3.38
C ASP A 128 0.39 -3.34 -3.30
N VAL A 129 -0.30 -2.88 -2.26
CA VAL A 129 -1.75 -3.07 -2.09
C VAL A 129 -2.52 -2.37 -3.20
N VAL A 130 -2.15 -1.12 -3.53
CA VAL A 130 -2.82 -0.34 -4.58
C VAL A 130 -2.49 -0.87 -5.98
N ILE A 131 -1.25 -1.29 -6.22
CA ILE A 131 -0.86 -1.96 -7.47
C ILE A 131 -1.60 -3.30 -7.64
N GLY A 132 -1.70 -4.07 -6.56
CA GLY A 132 -2.49 -5.29 -6.52
C GLY A 132 -3.95 -5.04 -6.91
N PHE A 133 -4.55 -3.95 -6.41
CA PHE A 133 -5.89 -3.53 -6.85
C PHE A 133 -5.96 -3.27 -8.35
N ILE A 134 -5.04 -2.46 -8.90
CA ILE A 134 -5.02 -2.07 -10.31
C ILE A 134 -4.95 -3.31 -11.20
N ASN A 135 -3.98 -4.20 -10.95
CA ASN A 135 -3.70 -5.35 -11.79
C ASN A 135 -4.83 -6.39 -11.80
N HIS A 136 -5.52 -6.58 -10.68
CA HIS A 136 -6.54 -7.64 -10.56
C HIS A 136 -7.97 -7.21 -10.93
N ASN A 137 -8.19 -5.91 -11.14
CA ASN A 137 -9.52 -5.35 -11.38
C ASN A 137 -9.69 -4.72 -12.77
N LEU A 138 -8.74 -4.90 -13.69
CA LEU A 138 -8.89 -4.52 -15.10
C LEU A 138 -10.04 -5.33 -15.74
N ARG A 139 -11.22 -4.71 -15.85
CA ARG A 139 -12.44 -5.33 -16.36
C ARG A 139 -13.20 -4.36 -17.26
N ARG A 140 -14.05 -4.92 -18.13
CA ARG A 140 -14.85 -4.16 -19.11
C ARG A 140 -15.71 -3.06 -18.48
N LYS A 141 -16.22 -3.26 -17.25
CA LYS A 141 -16.85 -2.20 -16.45
C LYS A 141 -15.86 -1.71 -15.41
N LEU A 142 -15.20 -0.60 -15.71
CA LEU A 142 -14.19 -0.01 -14.84
C LEU A 142 -14.89 0.81 -13.74
N GLN A 143 -14.55 0.54 -12.48
CA GLN A 143 -15.04 1.35 -11.35
C GLN A 143 -14.17 2.60 -11.22
N THR A 144 -14.42 3.58 -12.10
CA THR A 144 -13.60 4.79 -12.29
C THR A 144 -13.30 5.53 -10.98
N ASP A 145 -14.26 5.65 -10.07
CA ASP A 145 -14.06 6.30 -8.76
C ASP A 145 -12.97 5.61 -7.91
N LEU A 146 -12.97 4.27 -7.88
CA LEU A 146 -11.96 3.49 -7.16
C LEU A 146 -10.58 3.66 -7.81
N TYR A 147 -10.52 3.69 -9.14
CA TYR A 147 -9.26 3.93 -9.86
C TYR A 147 -8.74 5.35 -9.63
N SER A 148 -9.61 6.35 -9.56
CA SER A 148 -9.22 7.72 -9.22
C SER A 148 -8.62 7.80 -7.80
N MET A 149 -9.26 7.18 -6.81
CA MET A 149 -8.70 7.13 -5.44
C MET A 149 -7.37 6.35 -5.40
N ALA A 150 -7.27 5.20 -6.06
CA ALA A 150 -6.05 4.40 -6.13
C ALA A 150 -4.88 5.19 -6.73
N LEU A 151 -5.08 5.84 -7.89
CA LEU A 151 -4.08 6.72 -8.49
C LEU A 151 -3.76 7.91 -7.59
N GLY A 152 -4.77 8.46 -6.90
CA GLY A 152 -4.60 9.52 -5.92
C GLY A 152 -3.72 9.12 -4.73
N VAL A 153 -3.76 7.87 -4.28
CA VAL A 153 -2.84 7.34 -3.25
C VAL A 153 -1.41 7.28 -3.82
N ILE A 154 -1.22 6.63 -4.98
CA ILE A 154 0.10 6.51 -5.62
C ILE A 154 0.72 7.89 -5.85
N HIS A 155 -0.02 8.81 -6.44
CA HIS A 155 0.46 10.15 -6.76
C HIS A 155 0.88 10.93 -5.50
N ARG A 156 0.07 10.92 -4.44
CA ARG A 156 0.39 11.62 -3.19
C ARG A 156 1.64 11.03 -2.54
N THR A 157 1.72 9.70 -2.44
CA THR A 157 2.91 9.01 -1.92
C THR A 157 4.16 9.37 -2.72
N MET A 158 4.10 9.27 -4.05
CA MET A 158 5.25 9.61 -4.91
C MET A 158 5.64 11.08 -4.80
N SER A 159 4.66 11.99 -4.72
CA SER A 159 4.90 13.42 -4.51
C SER A 159 5.59 13.70 -3.18
N TYR A 160 5.19 13.01 -2.11
CA TYR A 160 5.83 13.10 -0.80
C TYR A 160 7.28 12.61 -0.87
N LEU A 161 7.53 11.43 -1.46
CA LEU A 161 8.87 10.86 -1.62
C LEU A 161 9.78 11.79 -2.44
N LYS A 162 9.27 12.36 -3.54
CA LYS A 162 9.99 13.34 -4.37
C LYS A 162 10.32 14.61 -3.58
N ARG A 163 9.34 15.19 -2.88
CA ARG A 163 9.49 16.44 -2.12
C ARG A 163 10.52 16.32 -0.99
N ASN A 164 10.48 15.20 -0.27
CA ASN A 164 11.34 14.96 0.90
C ASN A 164 12.63 14.19 0.56
N ARG A 165 12.86 13.88 -0.73
CA ARG A 165 14.03 13.15 -1.23
C ARG A 165 14.27 11.81 -0.51
N VAL A 166 13.18 11.14 -0.13
CA VAL A 166 13.23 9.84 0.54
C VAL A 166 13.61 8.78 -0.49
N ARG A 167 14.72 8.07 -0.26
CA ARG A 167 15.15 6.97 -1.12
C ARG A 167 14.51 5.67 -0.63
N LEU A 168 13.44 5.25 -1.31
CA LEU A 168 12.76 4.01 -1.00
C LEU A 168 13.32 2.84 -1.85
N PRO A 169 13.87 1.77 -1.24
CA PRO A 169 14.27 0.55 -1.94
C PRO A 169 13.02 -0.23 -2.36
N TYR A 170 12.42 0.17 -3.49
CA TYR A 170 11.16 -0.37 -4.00
C TYR A 170 11.29 -0.88 -5.45
N HIS A 171 10.43 -1.82 -5.83
CA HIS A 171 10.35 -2.37 -7.19
C HIS A 171 9.61 -1.40 -8.14
N TRP A 172 10.21 -0.24 -8.39
CA TRP A 172 9.61 0.81 -9.23
C TRP A 172 9.17 0.33 -10.61
N ALA A 173 9.89 -0.62 -11.21
CA ALA A 173 9.52 -1.22 -12.48
C ALA A 173 8.12 -1.84 -12.46
N GLU A 174 7.75 -2.57 -11.39
CA GLU A 174 6.43 -3.20 -11.27
C GLU A 174 5.30 -2.17 -11.18
N LEU A 175 5.55 -1.06 -10.47
CA LEU A 175 4.63 0.08 -10.41
C LEU A 175 4.40 0.68 -11.80
N TRP A 176 5.48 1.00 -12.52
CA TRP A 176 5.37 1.58 -13.86
C TRP A 176 4.71 0.62 -14.85
N HIS A 177 5.04 -0.68 -14.81
CA HIS A 177 4.38 -1.68 -15.64
C HIS A 177 2.88 -1.75 -15.40
N SER A 178 2.45 -1.68 -14.14
CA SER A 178 1.03 -1.71 -13.76
C SER A 178 0.29 -0.45 -14.21
N LEU A 179 0.92 0.72 -14.07
CA LEU A 179 0.38 2.00 -14.52
C LEU A 179 0.25 2.06 -16.06
N ILE A 180 1.28 1.62 -16.78
CA ILE A 180 1.23 1.53 -18.24
C ILE A 180 0.20 0.50 -18.68
N GLY A 181 0.07 -0.63 -17.96
CA GLY A 181 -0.95 -1.64 -18.21
C GLY A 181 -2.37 -1.07 -18.09
N LEU A 182 -2.63 -0.27 -17.05
CA LEU A 182 -3.90 0.45 -16.90
C LEU A 182 -4.15 1.41 -18.06
N LEU A 183 -3.15 2.21 -18.45
CA LEU A 183 -3.29 3.16 -19.55
C LEU A 183 -3.58 2.45 -20.88
N LYS A 184 -2.84 1.37 -21.19
CA LYS A 184 -3.09 0.54 -22.37
C LYS A 184 -4.50 -0.05 -22.35
N PHE A 185 -4.94 -0.55 -21.20
CA PHE A 185 -6.29 -1.09 -21.05
C PHE A 185 -7.37 -0.04 -21.33
N ILE A 186 -7.22 1.17 -20.79
CA ILE A 186 -8.15 2.29 -21.02
C ILE A 186 -8.18 2.67 -22.50
N LEU A 187 -7.01 2.82 -23.12
CA LEU A 187 -6.89 3.19 -24.54
C LEU A 187 -7.51 2.14 -25.46
N SER A 188 -7.24 0.85 -25.23
CA SER A 188 -7.78 -0.24 -26.05
C SER A 188 -9.28 -0.46 -25.88
N ASN A 189 -9.89 0.05 -24.81
CA ASN A 189 -11.33 -0.12 -24.54
C ASN A 189 -12.09 1.21 -24.55
N ILE A 190 -11.51 2.28 -25.11
CA ILE A 190 -12.08 3.63 -25.03
C ILE A 190 -13.47 3.73 -25.66
N GLU A 191 -13.74 2.95 -26.70
CA GLU A 191 -15.05 2.86 -27.37
C GLU A 191 -16.12 2.26 -26.46
N HIS A 192 -15.77 1.29 -25.61
CA HIS A 192 -16.69 0.69 -24.64
C HIS A 192 -17.03 1.62 -23.47
N PHE A 193 -16.25 2.68 -23.28
CA PHE A 193 -16.44 3.63 -22.19
C PHE A 193 -17.04 4.97 -22.63
N GLN A 194 -17.63 5.04 -23.83
CA GLN A 194 -18.23 6.28 -24.34
C GLN A 194 -19.28 6.87 -23.39
N GLN A 195 -19.99 6.04 -22.63
CA GLN A 195 -20.98 6.49 -21.65
C GLN A 195 -20.36 7.05 -20.35
N ASP A 196 -19.14 6.61 -19.99
CA ASP A 196 -18.41 7.02 -18.78
C ASP A 196 -17.20 7.93 -19.12
N ARG A 197 -17.23 8.58 -20.29
CA ARG A 197 -16.07 9.29 -20.87
C ARG A 197 -15.51 10.38 -19.94
N ALA A 198 -16.36 11.12 -19.25
CA ALA A 198 -15.96 12.17 -18.32
C ALA A 198 -15.17 11.60 -17.12
N SER A 199 -15.63 10.49 -16.56
CA SER A 199 -14.98 9.81 -15.43
C SER A 199 -13.63 9.23 -15.85
N ILE A 200 -13.51 8.71 -17.08
CA ILE A 200 -12.23 8.25 -17.62
C ILE A 200 -11.28 9.40 -17.91
N GLN A 201 -11.79 10.52 -18.44
CA GLN A 201 -10.97 11.72 -18.60
C GLN A 201 -10.42 12.18 -17.25
N LEU A 202 -11.19 12.11 -16.17
CA LEU A 202 -10.71 12.45 -14.82
C LEU A 202 -9.60 11.51 -14.33
N VAL A 203 -9.72 10.21 -14.61
CA VAL A 203 -8.67 9.21 -14.33
C VAL A 203 -7.41 9.52 -15.14
N MET A 204 -7.55 9.82 -16.43
CA MET A 204 -6.44 10.21 -17.31
C MET A 204 -5.79 11.51 -16.86
N ILE A 205 -6.57 12.54 -16.49
CA ILE A 205 -6.07 13.80 -15.96
C ILE A 205 -5.30 13.56 -14.66
N THR A 206 -5.82 12.73 -13.75
CA THR A 206 -5.11 12.37 -12.51
C THR A 206 -3.78 11.68 -12.79
N PHE A 207 -3.70 10.91 -13.87
CA PHE A 207 -2.47 10.26 -14.32
C PHE A 207 -1.46 11.24 -14.94
N PHE A 208 -1.92 12.16 -15.79
CA PHE A 208 -1.07 13.05 -16.58
C PHE A 208 -0.78 14.42 -15.95
N MET A 209 -1.65 14.92 -15.09
CA MET A 209 -1.70 16.34 -14.74
C MET A 209 -1.27 16.62 -13.30
N LYS A 210 0.01 16.37 -12.98
CA LYS A 210 0.78 17.09 -11.93
C LYS A 210 2.27 16.67 -11.84
N SER A 211 2.98 16.58 -12.97
CA SER A 211 4.45 16.47 -12.92
C SER A 211 5.12 17.78 -12.51
#